data_AF-A0A0C2CX11-F1
#
_entry.id   AF-A0A0C2CX11-F1
#
_cell.length_a   1.000
_cell.length_b   1.000
_cell.length_c   1.000
_cell.angle_alpha   90.00
_cell.angle_beta   90.00
_cell.angle_gamma   90.00
#
_symmetry.space_group_name_H-M   'P 1'
#
loop_
_entity.id
_entity.type
_entity.pdbx_description
1 polymer ?
#
loop_
_entity_poly.entity_id
_entity_poly.type
_entity_poly.pdbx_seq_one_letter_code
_entity_poly.pdbx_strand_id
1 'polypeptide(L)'
;MGLRVELLGLSAALVACEAIAATPNEPDPTRLAYEIEDAPTPEKLEQAAPAIAQVPVDSASDDVTSFAPSWRMPAPTSGQLPRWIQHPTVARETIEQLALRYGVQAQSIREWNNMTAEEQPHPWRPQPLRIRARRAPPPRQALDHAVAPGDTWGSIARRYGVDYRNLRAWNVSELGRELDPDEHVKIWVDPVVFNAIVHDKPANDRAAQVRPGAHGVGTPQAGSLIAGVQIPPGEGYELRFPKSAYGTTFAVRQTVAALDRFVASTAHPHPLSVGTMSRQRGGEIGSHLSHQTGRDLDIRLPLRAEVPQALNPTPRRVAWSVTWELVHAFAQTKSVQVIFLDYDSQRRLYKAAKATGASEQQLDAMLQFPRGSGASLGLIRHSPGHEGHIHVRFSCGPAEPECGSL
;
A
#
# COMPACT_ATOMS: atom_id res chain seq x y z
N MET A 1 -72.22 14.35 21.64
CA MET A 1 -71.35 15.24 20.85
C MET A 1 -69.90 14.83 21.13
N GLY A 2 -69.37 13.90 20.32
CA GLY A 2 -68.05 13.32 20.54
C GLY A 2 -66.99 14.06 19.74
N LEU A 3 -65.99 14.60 20.44
CA LEU A 3 -64.78 15.19 19.87
C LEU A 3 -63.95 14.09 19.19
N ARG A 4 -63.62 14.28 17.90
CA ARG A 4 -62.57 13.55 17.20
C ARG A 4 -61.22 14.22 17.50
N VAL A 5 -60.30 13.44 18.03
CA VAL A 5 -58.87 13.78 18.15
C VAL A 5 -58.18 13.25 16.89
N GLU A 6 -57.62 14.14 16.08
CA GLU A 6 -56.75 13.77 14.96
C GLU A 6 -55.32 13.60 15.48
N LEU A 7 -54.81 12.37 15.43
CA LEU A 7 -53.38 12.08 15.57
C LEU A 7 -52.70 12.26 14.22
N LEU A 8 -51.81 13.26 14.13
CA LEU A 8 -50.83 13.42 13.06
C LEU A 8 -49.68 12.41 13.27
N GLY A 9 -49.63 11.37 12.44
CA GLY A 9 -48.51 10.44 12.36
C GLY A 9 -47.37 11.02 11.54
N LEU A 10 -46.16 11.03 12.12
CA LEU A 10 -44.91 11.26 11.39
C LEU A 10 -44.62 10.06 10.47
N SER A 11 -44.54 10.30 9.16
CA SER A 11 -43.99 9.33 8.20
C SER A 11 -42.46 9.35 8.26
N ALA A 12 -41.86 8.25 8.71
CA ALA A 12 -40.46 7.92 8.50
C ALA A 12 -40.35 7.13 7.17
N ALA A 13 -39.67 7.68 6.18
CA ALA A 13 -39.34 6.98 4.95
C ALA A 13 -38.12 6.06 5.18
N LEU A 14 -38.37 4.77 5.42
CA LEU A 14 -37.40 3.71 5.14
C LEU A 14 -37.44 3.40 3.65
N VAL A 15 -36.32 3.59 2.95
CA VAL A 15 -36.12 2.99 1.62
C VAL A 15 -35.57 1.60 1.85
N ALA A 16 -36.44 0.60 1.70
CA ALA A 16 -36.06 -0.79 1.49
C ALA A 16 -35.64 -0.96 0.03
N CYS A 17 -34.43 -1.46 -0.21
CA CYS A 17 -34.01 -1.87 -1.55
C CYS A 17 -34.42 -3.34 -1.73
N GLU A 18 -35.41 -3.59 -2.57
CA GLU A 18 -35.83 -4.93 -2.98
C GLU A 18 -34.74 -5.56 -3.86
N ALA A 19 -34.37 -6.79 -3.52
CA ALA A 19 -33.49 -7.63 -4.30
C ALA A 19 -34.29 -8.28 -5.45
N ILE A 20 -33.95 -7.96 -6.69
CA ILE A 20 -34.44 -8.68 -7.86
C ILE A 20 -33.63 -9.97 -7.99
N ALA A 21 -34.29 -11.11 -7.80
CA ALA A 21 -33.73 -12.44 -8.05
C ALA A 21 -33.53 -12.65 -9.56
N ALA A 22 -32.28 -12.82 -9.98
CA ALA A 22 -31.95 -13.33 -11.31
C ALA A 22 -32.00 -14.87 -11.28
N THR A 23 -32.75 -15.45 -12.19
CA THR A 23 -32.85 -16.90 -12.39
C THR A 23 -31.53 -17.47 -12.95
N PRO A 24 -31.12 -18.69 -12.55
CA PRO A 24 -29.91 -19.30 -13.08
C PRO A 24 -30.15 -19.85 -14.50
N ASN A 25 -29.29 -19.46 -15.44
CA ASN A 25 -29.18 -20.12 -16.75
C ASN A 25 -28.43 -21.44 -16.56
N GLU A 26 -29.04 -22.56 -16.95
CA GLU A 26 -28.37 -23.85 -17.08
C GLU A 26 -27.40 -23.84 -18.29
N PRO A 27 -26.20 -24.44 -18.19
CA PRO A 27 -25.29 -24.57 -19.31
C PRO A 27 -25.64 -25.76 -20.23
N ASP A 28 -25.59 -25.48 -21.54
CA ASP A 28 -25.75 -26.40 -22.69
C ASP A 28 -24.75 -27.59 -22.66
N PRO A 29 -25.23 -28.85 -22.69
CA PRO A 29 -24.40 -30.04 -22.50
C PRO A 29 -23.83 -30.63 -23.80
N THR A 30 -23.31 -29.79 -24.71
CA THR A 30 -22.64 -30.31 -25.93
C THR A 30 -21.49 -29.43 -26.40
N ARG A 31 -20.27 -29.64 -25.86
CA ARG A 31 -19.01 -29.58 -26.64
C ARG A 31 -17.76 -30.02 -25.87
N LEU A 32 -17.07 -30.98 -26.49
CA LEU A 32 -15.64 -31.33 -26.39
C LEU A 32 -15.20 -32.11 -25.14
N ALA A 33 -15.29 -33.43 -25.28
CA ALA A 33 -14.39 -34.37 -24.60
C ALA A 33 -12.94 -34.07 -25.03
N TYR A 34 -12.10 -33.71 -24.06
CA TYR A 34 -10.66 -33.84 -24.15
C TYR A 34 -10.25 -35.01 -23.26
N GLU A 35 -9.46 -35.90 -23.84
CA GLU A 35 -8.92 -37.10 -23.22
C GLU A 35 -8.09 -36.75 -21.97
N ILE A 36 -8.35 -37.47 -20.88
CA ILE A 36 -7.59 -37.38 -19.64
C ILE A 36 -6.33 -38.21 -19.85
N GLU A 37 -5.20 -37.55 -20.13
CA GLU A 37 -3.89 -38.17 -19.97
C GLU A 37 -3.45 -38.13 -18.50
N ASP A 38 -2.83 -39.23 -18.07
CA ASP A 38 -2.45 -39.56 -16.69
C ASP A 38 -1.75 -38.44 -15.90
N ALA A 39 -2.15 -38.32 -14.63
CA ALA A 39 -1.50 -37.46 -13.66
C ALA A 39 -0.03 -37.90 -13.42
N PRO A 40 0.95 -36.98 -13.46
CA PRO A 40 2.35 -37.34 -13.27
C PRO A 40 2.63 -37.78 -11.81
N THR A 41 3.51 -38.77 -11.68
CA THR A 41 3.95 -39.34 -10.40
C THR A 41 4.81 -38.36 -9.58
N PRO A 42 4.87 -38.52 -8.23
CA PRO A 42 5.55 -37.58 -7.33
C PRO A 42 7.02 -37.30 -7.63
N GLU A 43 7.76 -38.26 -8.20
CA GLU A 43 9.18 -38.09 -8.58
C GLU A 43 9.40 -37.06 -9.70
N LYS A 44 8.42 -36.82 -10.58
CA LYS A 44 8.52 -35.81 -11.64
C LYS A 44 8.25 -34.38 -11.17
N LEU A 45 7.65 -34.19 -9.99
CA LEU A 45 7.43 -32.87 -9.39
C LEU A 45 8.68 -32.31 -8.69
N GLU A 46 9.61 -33.19 -8.31
CA GLU A 46 10.83 -32.80 -7.58
C GLU A 46 11.92 -32.21 -8.49
N GLN A 47 11.87 -32.49 -9.80
CA GLN A 47 12.83 -31.97 -10.80
C GLN A 47 12.32 -30.74 -11.58
N ALA A 48 11.14 -30.22 -11.25
CA ALA A 48 10.52 -29.09 -11.95
C ALA A 48 10.39 -27.81 -11.09
N ALA A 49 11.14 -27.70 -9.99
CA ALA A 49 11.33 -26.42 -9.34
C ALA A 49 12.39 -25.64 -10.12
N PRO A 50 12.06 -24.58 -10.89
CA PRO A 50 13.09 -23.74 -11.45
C PRO A 50 13.85 -23.13 -10.27
N ALA A 51 15.17 -23.34 -10.25
CA ALA A 51 16.06 -22.54 -9.42
C ALA A 51 15.77 -21.07 -9.74
N ILE A 52 15.13 -20.38 -8.80
CA ILE A 52 14.81 -18.96 -8.95
C ILE A 52 16.16 -18.25 -8.92
N ALA A 53 16.65 -17.89 -10.11
CA ALA A 53 17.81 -17.05 -10.26
C ALA A 53 17.60 -15.81 -9.37
N GLN A 54 18.56 -15.56 -8.47
CA GLN A 54 18.63 -14.33 -7.71
C GLN A 54 18.78 -13.18 -8.72
N VAL A 55 17.65 -12.61 -9.14
CA VAL A 55 17.64 -11.41 -9.96
C VAL A 55 18.31 -10.33 -9.12
N PRO A 56 19.30 -9.59 -9.66
CA PRO A 56 19.93 -8.50 -8.93
C PRO A 56 18.85 -7.60 -8.36
N VAL A 57 18.81 -7.49 -7.04
CA VAL A 57 18.05 -6.47 -6.34
C VAL A 57 18.51 -5.15 -6.93
N ASP A 58 17.57 -4.30 -7.35
CA ASP A 58 17.88 -2.96 -7.83
C ASP A 58 18.68 -2.31 -6.70
N SER A 59 20.00 -2.15 -6.92
CA SER A 59 20.92 -1.89 -5.82
C SER A 59 20.46 -0.62 -5.13
N ALA A 60 20.22 -0.70 -3.82
CA ALA A 60 19.86 0.44 -2.98
C ALA A 60 20.90 1.59 -3.02
N SER A 61 21.98 1.42 -3.78
CA SER A 61 23.08 2.33 -4.01
C SER A 61 22.89 3.25 -5.22
N ASP A 62 21.67 3.63 -5.59
CA ASP A 62 21.55 4.94 -6.23
C ASP A 62 22.03 5.93 -5.17
N ASP A 63 23.29 6.37 -5.27
CA ASP A 63 23.87 7.37 -4.37
C ASP A 63 22.88 8.55 -4.34
N VAL A 64 22.14 8.65 -3.24
CA VAL A 64 21.43 9.87 -2.90
C VAL A 64 22.55 10.81 -2.52
N THR A 65 23.20 11.39 -3.54
CA THR A 65 24.17 12.46 -3.38
C THR A 65 23.54 13.48 -2.45
N SER A 66 24.21 13.74 -1.32
CA SER A 66 23.69 14.58 -0.26
C SER A 66 23.22 15.90 -0.87
N PHE A 67 21.93 16.19 -0.78
CA PHE A 67 21.46 17.55 -0.97
C PHE A 67 22.28 18.46 -0.04
N ALA A 68 22.70 19.62 -0.53
CA ALA A 68 23.29 20.61 0.36
C ALA A 68 22.35 20.79 1.57
N PRO A 69 22.86 20.81 2.82
CA PRO A 69 22.07 20.82 4.06
C PRO A 69 21.24 22.10 4.27
N SER A 70 21.06 22.90 3.22
CA SER A 70 20.37 24.19 3.18
C SER A 70 18.86 24.08 3.04
N TRP A 71 18.30 22.92 2.68
CA TRP A 71 16.84 22.78 2.63
C TRP A 71 16.22 23.03 4.02
N ARG A 72 15.21 23.90 4.03
CA ARG A 72 14.35 24.16 5.18
C ARG A 72 12.91 23.97 4.74
N MET A 73 12.21 23.02 5.35
CA MET A 73 10.78 22.84 5.09
C MET A 73 10.04 24.16 5.36
N PRO A 74 9.25 24.66 4.40
CA PRO A 74 8.43 25.84 4.63
C PRO A 74 7.51 25.61 5.82
N ALA A 75 7.35 26.63 6.67
CA ALA A 75 6.46 26.54 7.81
C ALA A 75 5.04 26.22 7.31
N PRO A 76 4.33 25.25 7.94
CA PRO A 76 2.94 25.02 7.62
C PRO A 76 2.17 26.31 7.87
N THR A 77 1.29 26.68 6.95
CA THR A 77 0.54 27.93 7.04
C THR A 77 -0.37 27.88 8.28
N SER A 78 -0.05 28.67 9.31
CA SER A 78 -0.82 28.75 10.56
C SER A 78 -2.24 29.29 10.32
N GLY A 79 -3.18 28.93 11.20
CA GLY A 79 -4.57 29.38 11.13
C GLY A 79 -5.57 28.27 11.46
N GLN A 80 -6.78 28.66 11.85
CA GLN A 80 -7.86 27.72 12.16
C GLN A 80 -8.37 27.04 10.89
N LEU A 81 -8.63 25.73 10.99
CA LEU A 81 -9.23 24.91 9.92
C LEU A 81 -10.68 24.55 10.30
N PRO A 82 -11.59 24.37 9.32
CA PRO A 82 -11.36 24.47 7.88
C PRO A 82 -11.29 25.91 7.36
N ARG A 83 -10.51 26.17 6.29
CA ARG A 83 -10.41 27.49 5.64
C ARG A 83 -10.32 27.43 4.13
N TRP A 84 -10.59 28.55 3.47
CA TRP A 84 -10.38 28.69 2.02
C TRP A 84 -8.90 28.88 1.69
N ILE A 85 -8.41 28.11 0.72
CA ILE A 85 -7.08 28.22 0.12
C ILE A 85 -7.26 28.28 -1.39
N GLN A 86 -6.46 29.11 -2.05
CA GLN A 86 -6.29 29.09 -3.49
C GLN A 86 -5.02 28.29 -3.81
N HIS A 87 -5.18 27.05 -4.26
CA HIS A 87 -4.09 26.14 -4.58
C HIS A 87 -3.55 26.44 -5.98
N PRO A 88 -2.27 26.82 -6.13
CA PRO A 88 -1.64 26.97 -7.45
C PRO A 88 -1.34 25.58 -8.01
N THR A 89 -2.25 25.08 -8.83
CA THR A 89 -2.16 23.74 -9.41
C THR A 89 -0.92 23.59 -10.30
N VAL A 90 -0.23 22.47 -10.18
CA VAL A 90 0.94 22.10 -11.00
C VAL A 90 0.50 21.13 -12.11
N ALA A 91 1.21 21.14 -13.24
CA ALA A 91 0.93 20.25 -14.35
C ALA A 91 0.85 18.78 -13.88
N ARG A 92 -0.25 18.12 -14.26
CA ARG A 92 -0.58 16.71 -13.98
C ARG A 92 -0.93 16.36 -12.52
N GLU A 93 -1.23 17.35 -11.68
CA GLU A 93 -1.98 17.09 -10.44
C GLU A 93 -3.43 16.68 -10.74
N THR A 94 -4.00 15.80 -9.91
CA THR A 94 -5.40 15.37 -10.03
C THR A 94 -6.25 15.87 -8.86
N ILE A 95 -7.56 15.97 -9.06
CA ILE A 95 -8.50 16.33 -7.99
C ILE A 95 -8.43 15.33 -6.84
N GLU A 96 -8.25 14.04 -7.11
CA GLU A 96 -8.14 12.99 -6.10
C GLU A 96 -6.91 13.19 -5.21
N GLN A 97 -5.76 13.53 -5.81
CA GLN A 97 -4.53 13.85 -5.07
C GLN A 97 -4.72 15.07 -4.18
N LEU A 98 -5.31 16.15 -4.71
CA LEU A 98 -5.56 17.37 -3.95
C LEU A 98 -6.59 17.14 -2.83
N ALA A 99 -7.61 16.32 -3.08
CA ALA A 99 -8.59 15.93 -2.08
C ALA A 99 -7.91 15.25 -0.88
N LEU A 100 -7.05 14.26 -1.16
CA LEU A 100 -6.23 13.62 -0.13
C LEU A 100 -5.32 14.65 0.55
N ARG A 101 -4.53 15.42 -0.18
CA ARG A 101 -3.64 16.46 0.35
C ARG A 101 -4.33 17.38 1.37
N TYR A 102 -5.50 17.90 1.02
CA TYR A 102 -6.23 18.89 1.82
C TYR A 102 -7.24 18.27 2.79
N GLY A 103 -7.39 16.94 2.81
CA GLY A 103 -8.31 16.21 3.68
C GLY A 103 -9.78 16.51 3.39
N VAL A 104 -10.14 16.62 2.10
CA VAL A 104 -11.50 16.89 1.63
C VAL A 104 -11.95 15.83 0.63
N GLN A 105 -13.20 15.84 0.21
CA GLN A 105 -13.68 14.96 -0.85
C GLN A 105 -13.40 15.58 -2.22
N ALA A 106 -13.04 14.74 -3.21
CA ALA A 106 -12.79 15.16 -4.58
C ALA A 106 -14.01 15.89 -5.20
N GLN A 107 -15.21 15.35 -4.94
CA GLN A 107 -16.46 15.95 -5.37
C GLN A 107 -16.65 17.37 -4.84
N SER A 108 -16.29 17.63 -3.58
CA SER A 108 -16.39 18.98 -3.01
C SER A 108 -15.45 19.97 -3.69
N ILE A 109 -14.24 19.55 -4.08
CA ILE A 109 -13.32 20.43 -4.85
C ILE A 109 -13.96 20.78 -6.19
N ARG A 110 -14.56 19.82 -6.89
CA ARG A 110 -15.21 20.08 -8.18
C ARG A 110 -16.37 21.06 -8.05
N GLU A 111 -17.23 20.86 -7.07
CA GLU A 111 -18.36 21.77 -6.77
C GLU A 111 -17.90 23.20 -6.50
N TRP A 112 -16.86 23.39 -5.69
CA TRP A 112 -16.35 24.74 -5.37
C TRP A 112 -15.71 25.46 -6.55
N ASN A 113 -15.37 24.73 -7.61
CA ASN A 113 -14.71 25.26 -8.80
C ASN A 113 -15.59 25.15 -10.05
N ASN A 114 -16.90 24.84 -9.90
CA ASN A 114 -17.85 24.66 -11.00
C ASN A 114 -17.39 23.64 -12.07
N MET A 115 -16.70 22.59 -11.62
CA MET A 115 -16.20 21.53 -12.48
C MET A 115 -17.23 20.39 -12.59
N THR A 116 -17.22 19.66 -13.71
CA THR A 116 -18.05 18.44 -13.84
C THR A 116 -17.51 17.29 -12.98
N ALA A 117 -18.32 16.25 -12.76
CA ALA A 117 -18.03 15.16 -11.83
C ALA A 117 -16.71 14.40 -12.13
N GLU A 118 -16.30 14.34 -13.40
CA GLU A 118 -15.10 13.64 -13.85
C GLU A 118 -13.97 14.59 -14.25
N GLU A 119 -14.21 15.90 -14.22
CA GLU A 119 -13.25 16.89 -14.68
C GLU A 119 -11.98 16.89 -13.81
N GLN A 120 -10.87 17.11 -14.49
CA GLN A 120 -9.52 17.19 -13.93
C GLN A 120 -8.86 18.50 -14.34
N PRO A 121 -7.85 18.98 -13.59
CA PRO A 121 -7.07 20.13 -14.00
C PRO A 121 -6.43 19.91 -15.37
N HIS A 122 -6.36 20.97 -16.19
CA HIS A 122 -5.73 20.87 -17.49
C HIS A 122 -4.26 20.43 -17.35
N PRO A 123 -3.82 19.35 -18.02
CA PRO A 123 -2.56 18.67 -17.72
C PRO A 123 -1.30 19.53 -17.94
N TRP A 124 -1.39 20.57 -18.79
CA TRP A 124 -0.26 21.42 -19.18
C TRP A 124 -0.41 22.90 -18.83
N ARG A 125 -1.63 23.33 -18.50
CA ARG A 125 -1.98 24.73 -18.24
C ARG A 125 -3.02 24.80 -17.11
N PRO A 126 -2.69 24.23 -15.95
CA PRO A 126 -3.65 24.10 -14.88
C PRO A 126 -4.00 25.48 -14.31
N GLN A 127 -5.27 25.65 -13.94
CA GLN A 127 -5.74 26.87 -13.26
C GLN A 127 -5.70 26.67 -11.74
N PRO A 128 -5.56 27.75 -10.95
CA PRO A 128 -5.65 27.65 -9.51
C PRO A 128 -7.03 27.16 -9.07
N LEU A 129 -7.07 26.27 -8.07
CA LEU A 129 -8.32 25.73 -7.52
C LEU A 129 -8.61 26.31 -6.13
N ARG A 130 -9.87 26.64 -5.89
CA ARG A 130 -10.38 27.05 -4.60
C ARG A 130 -10.76 25.83 -3.76
N ILE A 131 -10.14 25.68 -2.59
CA ILE A 131 -10.30 24.49 -1.74
C ILE A 131 -10.62 24.93 -0.30
N ARG A 132 -11.71 24.40 0.28
CA ARG A 132 -12.01 24.57 1.71
C ARG A 132 -11.30 23.50 2.53
N ALA A 133 -10.00 23.70 2.72
CA ALA A 133 -9.06 22.75 3.29
C ALA A 133 -9.35 22.40 4.76
N ARG A 134 -9.25 21.10 5.10
CA ARG A 134 -9.25 20.57 6.49
C ARG A 134 -7.85 20.24 6.99
N ARG A 135 -6.89 20.14 6.07
CA ARG A 135 -5.46 20.05 6.31
C ARG A 135 -4.77 21.06 5.41
N ALA A 136 -3.72 21.73 5.87
CA ALA A 136 -2.99 22.71 5.07
C ALA A 136 -1.49 22.35 5.02
N PRO A 137 -1.12 21.28 4.27
CA PRO A 137 0.30 20.98 4.08
C PRO A 137 0.99 22.12 3.32
N PRO A 138 2.31 22.29 3.49
CA PRO A 138 3.06 23.33 2.79
C PRO A 138 2.86 23.28 1.26
N PRO A 139 2.84 24.43 0.57
CA PRO A 139 2.72 24.46 -0.88
C PRO A 139 3.95 23.84 -1.54
N ARG A 140 3.74 23.15 -2.66
CA ARG A 140 4.81 22.57 -3.48
C ARG A 140 5.85 23.64 -3.83
N GLN A 141 7.12 23.26 -3.78
CA GLN A 141 8.24 24.16 -4.07
C GLN A 141 8.87 23.79 -5.41
N ALA A 142 9.20 24.79 -6.22
CA ALA A 142 10.02 24.59 -7.40
C ALA A 142 11.50 24.61 -7.00
N LEU A 143 12.20 23.55 -7.34
CA LEU A 143 13.65 23.44 -7.25
C LEU A 143 14.25 23.38 -8.65
N ASP A 144 15.52 23.74 -8.73
CA ASP A 144 16.33 23.66 -9.94
C ASP A 144 17.47 22.67 -9.68
N HIS A 145 17.72 21.80 -10.65
CA HIS A 145 18.75 20.78 -10.59
C HIS A 145 19.59 20.84 -11.86
N ALA A 146 20.87 21.20 -11.71
CA ALA A 146 21.86 21.05 -12.76
C ALA A 146 22.17 19.55 -12.95
N VAL A 147 21.94 19.04 -14.15
CA VAL A 147 22.15 17.64 -14.52
C VAL A 147 23.62 17.28 -14.35
N ALA A 148 23.89 16.29 -13.49
CA ALA A 148 25.23 15.75 -13.34
C ALA A 148 25.51 14.60 -14.34
N PRO A 149 26.78 14.29 -14.64
CA PRO A 149 27.11 13.12 -15.45
C PRO A 149 26.49 11.84 -14.89
N GLY A 150 25.74 11.11 -15.74
CA GLY A 150 25.05 9.88 -15.37
C GLY A 150 23.63 10.07 -14.82
N ASP A 151 23.17 11.31 -14.65
CA ASP A 151 21.78 11.55 -14.29
C ASP A 151 20.83 11.15 -15.43
N THR A 152 19.67 10.64 -15.01
CA THR A 152 18.57 10.28 -15.88
C THR A 152 17.30 10.88 -15.28
N TRP A 153 16.23 11.01 -16.08
CA TRP A 153 14.91 11.36 -15.55
C TRP A 153 14.50 10.47 -14.36
N GLY A 154 14.88 9.18 -14.39
CA GLY A 154 14.58 8.23 -13.33
C GLY A 154 15.43 8.43 -12.07
N SER A 155 16.73 8.67 -12.19
CA SER A 155 17.61 8.92 -11.03
C SER A 155 17.21 10.22 -10.34
N ILE A 156 17.01 11.31 -11.10
CA ILE A 156 16.57 12.60 -10.57
C ILE A 156 15.21 12.46 -9.90
N ALA A 157 14.23 11.82 -10.56
CA ALA A 157 12.91 11.63 -9.97
C ALA A 157 12.95 10.88 -8.63
N ARG A 158 13.75 9.80 -8.53
CA ARG A 158 13.95 9.07 -7.27
C ARG A 158 14.67 9.90 -6.21
N ARG A 159 15.69 10.67 -6.61
CA ARG A 159 16.47 11.56 -5.72
C ARG A 159 15.58 12.61 -5.05
N TYR A 160 14.61 13.17 -5.78
CA TYR A 160 13.71 14.22 -5.28
C TYR A 160 12.34 13.71 -4.80
N GLY A 161 12.08 12.40 -4.89
CA GLY A 161 10.79 11.81 -4.51
C GLY A 161 9.62 12.31 -5.35
N VAL A 162 9.78 12.38 -6.68
CA VAL A 162 8.72 12.78 -7.62
C VAL A 162 8.45 11.69 -8.66
N ASP A 163 7.31 11.74 -9.33
CA ASP A 163 7.02 10.84 -10.46
C ASP A 163 7.83 11.26 -11.69
N TYR A 164 8.58 10.34 -12.29
CA TYR A 164 9.44 10.65 -13.44
C TYR A 164 8.66 11.13 -14.68
N ARG A 165 7.38 10.72 -14.84
CA ARG A 165 6.53 11.18 -15.96
C ARG A 165 6.13 12.63 -15.74
N ASN A 166 5.87 13.02 -14.49
CA ASN A 166 5.60 14.40 -14.14
C ASN A 166 6.84 15.26 -14.29
N LEU A 167 7.99 14.79 -13.78
CA LEU A 167 9.28 15.46 -13.95
C LEU A 167 9.58 15.73 -15.43
N ARG A 168 9.45 14.71 -16.27
CA ARG A 168 9.64 14.85 -17.71
C ARG A 168 8.61 15.80 -18.33
N ALA A 169 7.34 15.69 -17.96
CA ALA A 169 6.29 16.56 -18.47
C ALA A 169 6.54 18.05 -18.16
N TRP A 170 7.18 18.38 -17.04
CA TRP A 170 7.50 19.77 -16.69
C TRP A 170 8.61 20.38 -17.55
N ASN A 171 9.48 19.56 -18.15
CA ASN A 171 10.74 20.03 -18.74
C ASN A 171 10.95 19.64 -20.22
N VAL A 172 10.27 18.58 -20.71
CA VAL A 172 10.54 17.98 -22.04
C VAL A 172 10.33 18.93 -23.22
N SER A 173 9.51 19.98 -23.07
CA SER A 173 9.32 20.98 -24.13
C SER A 173 10.54 21.86 -24.37
N GLU A 174 11.38 22.02 -23.35
CA GLU A 174 12.58 22.86 -23.37
C GLU A 174 13.85 22.01 -23.51
N LEU A 175 13.98 20.94 -22.72
CA LEU A 175 15.19 20.09 -22.67
C LEU A 175 15.16 18.89 -23.63
N GLY A 176 14.01 18.57 -24.22
CA GLY A 176 13.89 17.38 -25.07
C GLY A 176 13.86 16.06 -24.27
N ARG A 177 14.23 14.95 -24.93
CA ARG A 177 14.02 13.59 -24.39
C ARG A 177 15.19 13.07 -23.57
N GLU A 178 16.40 13.46 -23.93
CA GLU A 178 17.64 13.10 -23.27
C GLU A 178 18.07 14.28 -22.39
N LEU A 179 18.92 14.01 -21.41
CA LEU A 179 19.43 15.04 -20.51
C LEU A 179 20.92 15.21 -20.78
N ASP A 180 21.33 16.43 -21.05
CA ASP A 180 22.73 16.79 -21.22
C ASP A 180 23.30 17.35 -19.89
N PRO A 181 24.60 17.12 -19.58
CA PRO A 181 25.22 17.72 -18.41
C PRO A 181 25.06 19.25 -18.37
N ASP A 182 24.90 19.78 -17.16
CA ASP A 182 24.66 21.21 -16.88
C ASP A 182 23.31 21.77 -17.36
N GLU A 183 22.44 20.96 -17.97
CA GLU A 183 21.04 21.35 -18.16
C GLU A 183 20.32 21.53 -16.82
N HIS A 184 19.37 22.46 -16.79
CA HIS A 184 18.65 22.83 -15.59
C HIS A 184 17.24 22.23 -15.58
N VAL A 185 17.05 21.18 -14.78
CA VAL A 185 15.77 20.49 -14.64
C VAL A 185 14.96 21.14 -13.52
N LYS A 186 13.79 21.68 -13.86
CA LYS A 186 12.83 22.22 -12.91
C LYS A 186 12.01 21.11 -12.25
N ILE A 187 12.02 21.06 -10.92
CA ILE A 187 11.40 19.99 -10.14
C ILE A 187 10.39 20.59 -9.17
N TRP A 188 9.12 20.18 -9.26
CA TRP A 188 8.11 20.51 -8.25
C TRP A 188 8.07 19.44 -7.17
N VAL A 189 8.67 19.73 -6.02
CA VAL A 189 8.70 18.80 -4.88
C VAL A 189 7.53 19.04 -3.95
N ASP A 190 7.02 17.93 -3.38
CA ASP A 190 6.24 18.02 -2.16
C ASP A 190 7.18 18.27 -0.96
N PRO A 191 6.98 19.33 -0.16
CA PRO A 191 7.91 19.65 0.91
C PRO A 191 7.95 18.63 2.04
N VAL A 192 6.86 17.91 2.30
CA VAL A 192 6.79 16.87 3.34
C VAL A 192 7.61 15.66 2.90
N VAL A 193 7.42 15.20 1.66
CA VAL A 193 8.20 14.09 1.07
C VAL A 193 9.68 14.48 0.99
N PHE A 194 9.98 15.65 0.42
CA PHE A 194 11.37 16.08 0.19
C PHE A 194 12.12 16.31 1.51
N ASN A 195 11.46 16.88 2.52
CA ASN A 195 12.05 17.02 3.84
C ASN A 195 12.39 15.65 4.46
N ALA A 196 11.55 14.64 4.27
CA ALA A 196 11.83 13.28 4.74
C ALA A 196 13.01 12.62 4.00
N ILE A 197 13.29 13.00 2.75
CA ILE A 197 14.47 12.58 2.01
C ILE A 197 15.73 13.25 2.55
N VAL A 198 15.72 14.59 2.63
CA VAL A 198 16.91 15.37 3.03
C VAL A 198 17.34 15.07 4.47
N HIS A 199 16.38 14.84 5.37
CA HIS A 199 16.63 14.59 6.78
C HIS A 199 16.44 13.13 7.17
N ASP A 200 16.54 12.22 6.20
CA ASP A 200 16.42 10.80 6.48
C ASP A 200 17.48 10.35 7.49
N LYS A 201 17.04 9.59 8.50
CA LYS A 201 17.88 9.02 9.56
C LYS A 201 17.42 7.59 9.80
N PRO A 202 17.95 6.61 9.06
CA PRO A 202 17.60 5.22 9.28
C PRO A 202 17.98 4.79 10.70
N ALA A 203 17.13 3.96 11.32
CA ALA A 203 17.32 3.53 12.70
C ALA A 203 18.53 2.58 12.88
N ASN A 204 18.96 1.92 11.80
CA ASN A 204 20.07 0.97 11.75
C ASN A 204 20.49 0.73 10.29
N ASP A 205 21.59 -0.01 10.08
CA ASP A 205 22.11 -0.36 8.75
C ASP A 205 21.10 -1.10 7.88
N ARG A 206 20.23 -1.90 8.52
CA ARG A 206 19.17 -2.61 7.83
C ARG A 206 18.16 -1.65 7.21
N ALA A 207 17.70 -0.66 7.97
CA ALA A 207 16.80 0.39 7.49
C ALA A 207 17.47 1.32 6.46
N ALA A 208 18.79 1.48 6.52
CA ALA A 208 19.58 2.26 5.57
C ALA A 208 19.60 1.65 4.16
N GLN A 209 19.36 0.34 4.03
CA GLN A 209 19.18 -0.32 2.72
C GLN A 209 17.87 0.08 2.02
N VAL A 210 16.96 0.75 2.72
CA VAL A 210 15.69 1.23 2.15
C VAL A 210 15.82 2.71 1.84
N ARG A 211 15.97 3.03 0.55
CA ARG A 211 16.07 4.41 0.04
C ARG A 211 14.87 5.26 0.50
N PRO A 212 15.07 6.51 0.96
CA PRO A 212 13.98 7.41 1.28
C PRO A 212 13.24 7.94 0.04
N GLY A 213 12.06 8.53 0.26
CA GLY A 213 11.28 9.22 -0.78
C GLY A 213 10.27 8.37 -1.53
N ALA A 214 10.26 7.05 -1.32
CA ALA A 214 9.21 6.20 -1.87
C ALA A 214 7.91 6.40 -1.09
N HIS A 215 6.83 6.76 -1.77
CA HIS A 215 5.54 7.08 -1.13
C HIS A 215 4.35 6.70 -2.02
N GLY A 216 3.24 6.33 -1.38
CA GLY A 216 1.99 5.97 -2.05
C GLY A 216 1.13 7.20 -2.29
N VAL A 217 0.42 7.22 -3.42
CA VAL A 217 -0.54 8.26 -3.79
C VAL A 217 -1.87 7.58 -4.11
N GLY A 218 -2.95 7.99 -3.44
CA GLY A 218 -4.28 7.39 -3.58
C GLY A 218 -4.63 6.41 -2.47
N THR A 219 -5.69 5.63 -2.69
CA THR A 219 -6.13 4.56 -1.79
C THR A 219 -5.46 3.23 -2.16
N PRO A 220 -5.49 2.20 -1.30
CA PRO A 220 -4.93 0.89 -1.64
C PRO A 220 -5.48 0.25 -2.93
N GLN A 221 -6.71 0.59 -3.33
CA GLN A 221 -7.44 0.05 -4.49
C GLN A 221 -7.44 0.97 -5.71
N ALA A 222 -6.96 2.20 -5.57
CA ALA A 222 -6.94 3.19 -6.65
C ALA A 222 -5.79 4.16 -6.40
N GLY A 223 -4.62 3.83 -6.92
CA GLY A 223 -3.44 4.63 -6.65
C GLY A 223 -2.19 4.21 -7.40
N SER A 224 -1.09 4.85 -7.02
CA SER A 224 0.24 4.61 -7.58
C SER A 224 1.29 4.65 -6.49
N LEU A 225 2.46 4.10 -6.80
CA LEU A 225 3.64 4.13 -5.96
C LEU A 225 4.70 5.00 -6.64
N ILE A 226 5.10 6.08 -5.98
CA ILE A 226 6.13 6.99 -6.47
C ILE A 226 7.47 6.58 -5.89
N ALA A 227 8.48 6.54 -6.76
CA ALA A 227 9.86 6.20 -6.42
C ALA A 227 9.98 4.89 -5.61
N GLY A 228 9.12 3.89 -5.89
CA GLY A 228 9.00 2.65 -5.14
C GLY A 228 10.33 1.97 -4.82
N VAL A 229 10.43 1.43 -3.61
CA VAL A 229 11.63 0.73 -3.13
C VAL A 229 11.30 -0.74 -2.91
N GLN A 230 12.18 -1.63 -3.37
CA GLN A 230 12.01 -3.06 -3.19
C GLN A 230 12.31 -3.45 -1.73
N ILE A 231 11.63 -4.46 -1.21
CA ILE A 231 12.02 -5.08 0.06
C ILE A 231 13.45 -5.63 -0.10
N PRO A 232 14.42 -5.18 0.71
CA PRO A 232 15.80 -5.64 0.58
C PRO A 232 15.92 -7.12 0.98
N PRO A 233 16.94 -7.86 0.50
CA PRO A 233 17.20 -9.22 0.94
C PRO A 233 17.54 -9.24 2.44
N GLY A 234 17.18 -10.29 3.15
CA GLY A 234 17.39 -10.43 4.60
C GLY A 234 17.35 -11.88 5.06
N GLU A 235 17.70 -12.11 6.32
CA GLU A 235 17.64 -13.44 6.93
C GLU A 235 16.20 -13.87 7.22
N GLY A 236 15.91 -15.17 7.14
CA GLY A 236 14.65 -15.75 7.57
C GLY A 236 13.44 -15.49 6.67
N TYR A 237 13.65 -14.92 5.48
CA TYR A 237 12.59 -14.82 4.46
C TYR A 237 13.15 -14.76 3.03
N GLU A 238 12.27 -15.07 2.08
CA GLU A 238 12.53 -15.01 0.64
C GLU A 238 11.41 -14.26 -0.07
N LEU A 239 11.75 -13.55 -1.14
CA LEU A 239 10.78 -12.87 -2.00
C LEU A 239 10.28 -13.84 -3.07
N ARG A 240 9.03 -14.27 -2.95
CA ARG A 240 8.38 -15.14 -3.94
C ARG A 240 8.19 -14.44 -5.28
N PHE A 241 7.92 -13.13 -5.25
CA PHE A 241 7.66 -12.32 -6.45
C PHE A 241 8.47 -11.02 -6.41
N PRO A 242 9.80 -11.04 -6.69
CA PRO A 242 10.64 -9.86 -6.57
C PRO A 242 10.14 -8.65 -7.37
N LYS A 243 9.57 -8.88 -8.57
CA LYS A 243 9.04 -7.82 -9.43
C LYS A 243 7.79 -7.11 -8.87
N SER A 244 7.16 -7.69 -7.85
CA SER A 244 6.02 -7.11 -7.14
C SER A 244 6.27 -6.93 -5.65
N ALA A 245 7.53 -6.93 -5.20
CA ALA A 245 7.91 -6.71 -3.81
C ALA A 245 8.33 -5.25 -3.55
N TYR A 246 7.67 -4.28 -4.21
CA TYR A 246 7.94 -2.86 -4.04
C TYR A 246 6.93 -2.20 -3.11
N GLY A 247 7.39 -1.26 -2.31
CA GLY A 247 6.54 -0.51 -1.40
C GLY A 247 7.00 0.92 -1.19
N THR A 248 6.32 1.61 -0.28
CA THR A 248 6.76 2.91 0.22
C THR A 248 7.95 2.73 1.17
N THR A 249 8.77 3.77 1.34
CA THR A 249 9.91 3.73 2.26
C THR A 249 9.44 3.36 3.66
N PHE A 250 8.31 3.93 4.08
CA PHE A 250 7.72 3.64 5.39
C PHE A 250 7.31 2.17 5.50
N ALA A 251 6.45 1.68 4.60
CA ALA A 251 5.91 0.33 4.68
C ALA A 251 7.02 -0.74 4.54
N VAL A 252 8.02 -0.52 3.68
CA VAL A 252 9.16 -1.44 3.53
C VAL A 252 10.03 -1.46 4.79
N ARG A 253 10.34 -0.32 5.40
CA ARG A 253 11.08 -0.28 6.68
C ARG A 253 10.32 -0.99 7.80
N GLN A 254 9.01 -0.81 7.90
CA GLN A 254 8.19 -1.51 8.90
C GLN A 254 8.12 -3.01 8.63
N THR A 255 8.06 -3.42 7.36
CA THR A 255 8.14 -4.82 6.95
C THR A 255 9.45 -5.45 7.42
N VAL A 256 10.59 -4.83 7.09
CA VAL A 256 11.92 -5.33 7.46
C VAL A 256 12.06 -5.39 8.99
N ALA A 257 11.64 -4.36 9.71
CA ALA A 257 11.68 -4.36 11.18
C ALA A 257 10.80 -5.46 11.81
N ALA A 258 9.64 -5.77 11.22
CA ALA A 258 8.79 -6.86 11.67
C ALA A 258 9.40 -8.24 11.38
N LEU A 259 10.01 -8.42 10.20
CA LEU A 259 10.67 -9.66 9.80
C LEU A 259 11.91 -9.94 10.65
N ASP A 260 12.78 -8.95 10.86
CA ASP A 260 13.96 -9.10 11.73
C ASP A 260 13.55 -9.45 13.17
N ARG A 261 12.49 -8.82 13.67
CA ARG A 261 11.92 -9.13 15.00
C ARG A 261 11.36 -10.54 15.05
N PHE A 262 10.65 -10.97 14.00
CA PHE A 262 10.12 -12.32 13.90
C PHE A 262 11.27 -13.35 13.97
N VAL A 263 12.31 -13.17 13.15
CA VAL A 263 13.50 -14.04 13.11
C VAL A 263 14.18 -14.09 14.49
N ALA A 264 14.34 -12.95 15.16
CA ALA A 264 14.91 -12.92 16.50
C ALA A 264 14.04 -13.59 17.59
N SER A 265 12.74 -13.76 17.34
CA SER A 265 11.77 -14.29 18.32
C SER A 265 11.40 -15.75 18.12
N THR A 266 11.81 -16.36 17.01
CA THR A 266 11.35 -17.69 16.60
C THR A 266 12.51 -18.63 16.33
N ALA A 267 12.31 -19.93 16.57
CA ALA A 267 13.23 -20.99 16.15
C ALA A 267 12.72 -21.71 14.89
N HIS A 268 11.83 -21.07 14.12
CA HIS A 268 11.26 -21.67 12.91
C HIS A 268 12.36 -21.96 11.87
N PRO A 269 12.51 -23.22 11.41
CA PRO A 269 13.66 -23.62 10.61
C PRO A 269 13.61 -23.20 9.15
N HIS A 270 12.45 -22.75 8.65
CA HIS A 270 12.25 -22.42 7.24
C HIS A 270 12.05 -20.92 7.05
N PRO A 271 12.56 -20.33 5.95
CA PRO A 271 12.32 -18.92 5.66
C PRO A 271 10.83 -18.65 5.37
N LEU A 272 10.37 -17.46 5.72
CA LEU A 272 9.04 -16.98 5.33
C LEU A 272 8.99 -16.70 3.82
N SER A 273 7.91 -17.10 3.16
CA SER A 273 7.65 -16.73 1.77
C SER A 273 6.89 -15.41 1.72
N VAL A 274 7.61 -14.32 1.50
CA VAL A 274 7.07 -12.97 1.32
C VAL A 274 6.57 -12.81 -0.11
N GLY A 275 5.29 -12.48 -0.25
CA GLY A 275 4.56 -12.40 -1.50
C GLY A 275 4.54 -11.01 -2.11
N THR A 276 3.39 -10.64 -2.67
CA THR A 276 3.19 -9.38 -3.38
C THR A 276 3.06 -8.23 -2.39
N MET A 277 3.77 -7.13 -2.65
CA MET A 277 3.59 -5.85 -1.99
C MET A 277 2.95 -4.82 -2.94
N SER A 278 3.62 -4.53 -4.05
CA SER A 278 3.15 -3.70 -5.15
C SER A 278 4.10 -3.79 -6.34
N ARG A 279 3.64 -3.39 -7.52
CA ARG A 279 4.53 -3.13 -8.67
C ARG A 279 5.45 -1.95 -8.34
N GLN A 280 6.59 -1.84 -9.02
CA GLN A 280 7.55 -0.74 -8.83
C GLN A 280 6.92 0.67 -8.90
N ARG A 281 5.83 0.83 -9.67
CA ARG A 281 5.09 2.09 -9.83
C ARG A 281 3.64 2.03 -9.35
N GLY A 282 3.28 0.96 -8.65
CA GLY A 282 1.92 0.76 -8.17
C GLY A 282 0.92 0.38 -9.26
N GLY A 283 -0.35 0.73 -9.03
CA GLY A 283 -1.48 0.37 -9.88
C GLY A 283 -1.92 -1.09 -9.74
N GLU A 284 -2.93 -1.45 -10.52
CA GLU A 284 -3.55 -2.79 -10.50
C GLU A 284 -2.54 -3.92 -10.68
N ILE A 285 -2.75 -5.05 -9.99
CA ILE A 285 -1.86 -6.21 -10.05
C ILE A 285 -2.62 -7.54 -10.06
N GLY A 286 -2.72 -8.15 -11.26
CA GLY A 286 -3.39 -9.43 -11.43
C GLY A 286 -4.84 -9.34 -10.95
N SER A 287 -5.26 -10.31 -10.13
CA SER A 287 -6.59 -10.35 -9.53
C SER A 287 -6.71 -9.63 -8.17
N HIS A 288 -5.64 -8.98 -7.68
CA HIS A 288 -5.69 -8.32 -6.38
C HIS A 288 -6.48 -7.01 -6.48
N LEU A 289 -7.44 -6.83 -5.57
CA LEU A 289 -8.23 -5.59 -5.49
C LEU A 289 -7.43 -4.41 -4.93
N SER A 290 -6.35 -4.68 -4.17
CA SER A 290 -5.48 -3.65 -3.57
C SER A 290 -4.03 -3.78 -4.04
N HIS A 291 -3.03 -3.44 -3.22
CA HIS A 291 -1.59 -3.41 -3.58
C HIS A 291 -1.19 -2.31 -4.56
N GLN A 292 -2.03 -1.30 -4.79
CA GLN A 292 -1.72 -0.28 -5.80
C GLN A 292 -0.75 0.81 -5.32
N THR A 293 -0.58 0.96 -4.01
CA THR A 293 0.17 2.10 -3.41
C THR A 293 1.40 1.68 -2.61
N GLY A 294 1.79 0.41 -2.65
CA GLY A 294 2.99 -0.04 -1.91
C GLY A 294 2.81 -0.13 -0.40
N ARG A 295 1.57 -0.33 0.08
CA ARG A 295 1.20 -0.37 1.51
C ARG A 295 0.49 -1.67 1.93
N ASP A 296 0.31 -2.60 1.01
CA ASP A 296 -0.26 -3.92 1.24
C ASP A 296 0.83 -4.96 1.05
N LEU A 297 0.88 -6.01 1.86
CA LEU A 297 1.90 -7.06 1.77
C LEU A 297 1.28 -8.43 2.04
N ASP A 298 1.41 -9.34 1.09
CA ASP A 298 1.05 -10.74 1.29
C ASP A 298 2.21 -11.52 1.86
N ILE A 299 1.93 -12.36 2.86
CA ILE A 299 2.90 -13.32 3.39
C ILE A 299 2.21 -14.67 3.48
N ARG A 300 2.78 -15.67 2.79
CA ARG A 300 2.27 -17.04 2.84
C ARG A 300 2.31 -17.56 4.27
N LEU A 301 1.26 -18.26 4.71
CA LEU A 301 1.21 -18.82 6.05
C LEU A 301 2.37 -19.80 6.28
N PRO A 302 3.14 -19.66 7.39
CA PRO A 302 4.24 -20.58 7.72
C PRO A 302 3.74 -22.02 7.85
N LEU A 303 4.47 -22.96 7.27
CA LEU A 303 4.18 -24.39 7.41
C LEU A 303 4.90 -24.98 8.62
N ARG A 304 4.40 -26.10 9.14
CA ARG A 304 5.10 -26.88 10.17
C ARG A 304 6.44 -27.40 9.63
N ALA A 305 7.42 -27.58 10.52
CA ALA A 305 8.81 -27.90 10.16
C ALA A 305 8.93 -29.17 9.30
N GLU A 306 8.10 -30.17 9.58
CA GLU A 306 8.04 -31.45 8.91
C GLU A 306 7.30 -31.43 7.56
N VAL A 307 6.68 -30.32 7.18
CA VAL A 307 5.89 -30.21 5.94
C VAL A 307 6.74 -29.64 4.81
N PRO A 308 6.82 -30.31 3.64
CA PRO A 308 7.52 -29.78 2.47
C PRO A 308 7.00 -28.39 2.06
N GLN A 309 7.93 -27.44 1.85
CA GLN A 309 7.57 -26.04 1.59
C GLN A 309 6.85 -25.80 0.27
N ALA A 310 6.96 -26.72 -0.70
CA ALA A 310 6.25 -26.66 -1.98
C ALA A 310 4.72 -26.86 -1.85
N LEU A 311 4.24 -27.42 -0.74
CA LEU A 311 2.82 -27.74 -0.56
C LEU A 311 1.98 -26.52 -0.19
N ASN A 312 0.68 -26.54 -0.52
CA ASN A 312 -0.22 -25.46 -0.11
C ASN A 312 -0.45 -25.45 1.42
N PRO A 313 -0.54 -24.26 2.04
CA PRO A 313 -0.87 -24.08 3.45
C PRO A 313 -2.34 -24.42 3.70
N THR A 314 -2.60 -25.67 4.07
CA THR A 314 -3.91 -26.09 4.58
C THR A 314 -3.95 -25.91 6.09
N PRO A 315 -5.14 -25.82 6.71
CA PRO A 315 -5.25 -25.57 8.14
C PRO A 315 -4.57 -26.60 9.06
N ARG A 316 -4.26 -27.81 8.53
CA ARG A 316 -3.50 -28.87 9.23
C ARG A 316 -1.98 -28.72 9.07
N ARG A 317 -1.52 -28.10 7.99
CA ARG A 317 -0.10 -27.94 7.63
C ARG A 317 0.51 -26.65 8.20
N VAL A 318 -0.32 -25.64 8.48
CA VAL A 318 0.14 -24.35 9.01
C VAL A 318 0.66 -24.48 10.45
N ALA A 319 1.78 -23.84 10.73
CA ALA A 319 2.37 -23.70 12.05
C ALA A 319 1.75 -22.51 12.80
N TRP A 320 0.55 -22.70 13.37
CA TRP A 320 -0.23 -21.60 13.95
C TRP A 320 0.44 -20.83 15.10
N SER A 321 1.33 -21.46 15.88
CA SER A 321 2.14 -20.75 16.90
C SER A 321 3.15 -19.80 16.24
N VAL A 322 3.80 -20.24 15.17
CA VAL A 322 4.72 -19.41 14.37
C VAL A 322 3.94 -18.29 13.66
N THR A 323 2.75 -18.58 13.13
CA THR A 323 1.87 -17.55 12.58
C THR A 323 1.49 -16.50 13.63
N TRP A 324 1.28 -16.90 14.89
CA TRP A 324 1.00 -15.96 15.99
C TRP A 324 2.19 -15.04 16.27
N GLU A 325 3.40 -15.59 16.34
CA GLU A 325 4.64 -14.81 16.48
C GLU A 325 4.79 -13.79 15.33
N LEU A 326 4.52 -14.23 14.09
CA LEU A 326 4.59 -13.38 12.91
C LEU A 326 3.63 -12.19 12.98
N VAL A 327 2.33 -12.42 13.19
CA VAL A 327 1.35 -11.32 13.26
C VAL A 327 1.60 -10.40 14.45
N HIS A 328 2.13 -10.95 15.55
CA HIS A 328 2.52 -10.15 16.72
C HIS A 328 3.73 -9.26 16.42
N ALA A 329 4.73 -9.76 15.68
CA ALA A 329 5.88 -8.96 15.25
C ALA A 329 5.44 -7.77 14.37
N PHE A 330 4.49 -7.99 13.45
CA PHE A 330 3.87 -6.92 12.66
C PHE A 330 3.09 -5.93 13.52
N ALA A 331 2.28 -6.40 14.48
CA ALA A 331 1.54 -5.54 15.40
C ALA A 331 2.45 -4.64 16.24
N GLN A 332 3.63 -5.13 16.65
CA GLN A 332 4.59 -4.39 17.46
C GLN A 332 5.21 -3.17 16.73
N THR A 333 5.15 -3.12 15.40
CA THR A 333 5.53 -1.94 14.63
C THR A 333 4.61 -0.73 14.88
N LYS A 334 3.40 -0.97 15.41
CA LYS A 334 2.34 0.03 15.60
C LYS A 334 2.00 0.81 14.31
N SER A 335 2.32 0.23 13.16
CA SER A 335 2.21 0.84 11.84
C SER A 335 1.24 0.09 10.93
N VAL A 336 0.72 -1.05 11.40
CA VAL A 336 -0.26 -1.85 10.68
C VAL A 336 -1.67 -1.32 10.94
N GLN A 337 -2.42 -1.10 9.87
CA GLN A 337 -3.82 -0.70 9.90
C GLN A 337 -4.73 -1.91 10.10
N VAL A 338 -4.47 -3.00 9.38
CA VAL A 338 -5.24 -4.24 9.44
C VAL A 338 -4.39 -5.40 8.89
N ILE A 339 -4.64 -6.61 9.38
CA ILE A 339 -4.14 -7.85 8.80
C ILE A 339 -5.37 -8.66 8.36
N PHE A 340 -5.51 -8.99 7.08
CA PHE A 340 -6.57 -9.90 6.66
C PHE A 340 -6.13 -11.35 6.77
N LEU A 341 -7.01 -12.15 7.37
CA LEU A 341 -6.88 -13.60 7.51
C LEU A 341 -8.28 -14.20 7.57
N ASP A 342 -8.49 -15.32 6.88
CA ASP A 342 -9.77 -16.02 6.88
C ASP A 342 -10.30 -16.29 8.31
N TYR A 343 -11.62 -16.25 8.49
CA TYR A 343 -12.26 -16.28 9.80
C TYR A 343 -12.08 -17.64 10.50
N ASP A 344 -12.15 -18.74 9.76
CA ASP A 344 -11.91 -20.08 10.31
C ASP A 344 -10.44 -20.27 10.69
N SER A 345 -9.54 -19.64 9.93
CA SER A 345 -8.11 -19.57 10.26
C SER A 345 -7.85 -18.78 11.55
N GLN A 346 -8.57 -17.68 11.80
CA GLN A 346 -8.47 -16.92 13.04
C GLN A 346 -8.80 -17.76 14.28
N ARG A 347 -9.77 -18.69 14.20
CA ARG A 347 -10.06 -19.61 15.32
C ARG A 347 -8.86 -20.48 15.70
N ARG A 348 -8.06 -20.90 14.72
CA ARG A 348 -6.86 -21.73 14.95
C ARG A 348 -5.73 -20.89 15.51
N LEU A 349 -5.56 -19.69 14.96
CA LEU A 349 -4.62 -18.70 15.47
C LEU A 349 -4.93 -18.33 16.93
N TYR A 350 -6.19 -18.07 17.28
CA TYR A 350 -6.65 -17.80 18.65
C TYR A 350 -6.28 -18.94 19.62
N LYS A 351 -6.52 -20.20 19.23
CA LYS A 351 -6.16 -21.37 20.04
C LYS A 351 -4.65 -21.48 20.24
N ALA A 352 -3.86 -21.25 19.19
CA ALA A 352 -2.41 -21.27 19.27
C ALA A 352 -1.88 -20.15 20.17
N ALA A 353 -2.40 -18.93 20.00
CA ALA A 353 -2.06 -17.76 20.80
C ALA A 353 -2.35 -18.00 22.30
N LYS A 354 -3.52 -18.57 22.64
CA LYS A 354 -3.84 -18.99 24.02
C LYS A 354 -2.86 -20.02 24.55
N ALA A 355 -2.53 -21.04 23.76
CA ALA A 355 -1.58 -22.08 24.16
C ALA A 355 -0.17 -21.52 24.41
N THR A 356 0.20 -20.43 23.73
CA THR A 356 1.46 -19.71 23.95
C THR A 356 1.39 -18.63 25.04
N GLY A 357 0.26 -18.53 25.77
CA GLY A 357 0.13 -17.62 26.92
C GLY A 357 -0.36 -16.21 26.60
N ALA A 358 -0.95 -15.95 25.43
CA ALA A 358 -1.56 -14.66 25.13
C ALA A 358 -2.72 -14.36 26.10
N SER A 359 -2.75 -13.14 26.64
CA SER A 359 -3.83 -12.70 27.53
C SER A 359 -5.14 -12.45 26.76
N GLU A 360 -6.28 -12.50 27.43
CA GLU A 360 -7.58 -12.18 26.81
C GLU A 360 -7.58 -10.76 26.22
N GLN A 361 -6.91 -9.80 26.87
CA GLN A 361 -6.78 -8.44 26.35
C GLN A 361 -5.98 -8.38 25.05
N GLN A 362 -4.89 -9.16 24.96
CA GLN A 362 -4.10 -9.25 23.73
C GLN A 362 -4.92 -9.89 22.61
N LEU A 363 -5.64 -10.97 22.91
CA LEU A 363 -6.50 -11.65 21.94
C LEU A 363 -7.60 -10.73 21.43
N ASP A 364 -8.24 -9.98 22.32
CA ASP A 364 -9.33 -9.06 21.95
C ASP A 364 -8.85 -7.86 21.11
N ALA A 365 -7.66 -7.35 21.40
CA ALA A 365 -7.04 -6.30 20.59
C ALA A 365 -6.57 -6.80 19.21
N MET A 366 -6.12 -8.06 19.14
CA MET A 366 -5.50 -8.62 17.94
C MET A 366 -6.50 -9.28 16.99
N LEU A 367 -7.53 -9.98 17.47
CA LEU A 367 -8.37 -10.86 16.67
C LEU A 367 -9.82 -10.41 16.67
N GLN A 368 -10.45 -10.45 15.49
CA GLN A 368 -11.89 -10.31 15.35
C GLN A 368 -12.64 -11.53 15.93
N PHE A 369 -12.11 -12.74 15.76
CA PHE A 369 -12.65 -13.94 16.40
C PHE A 369 -12.62 -13.82 17.93
N PRO A 370 -13.69 -14.21 18.68
CA PRO A 370 -14.86 -14.97 18.24
C PRO A 370 -16.10 -14.13 17.88
N ARG A 371 -15.96 -12.83 17.63
CA ARG A 371 -17.09 -11.87 17.50
C ARG A 371 -17.95 -12.03 16.23
N GLY A 372 -17.67 -13.02 15.39
CA GLY A 372 -18.34 -13.25 14.10
C GLY A 372 -17.60 -12.60 12.93
N SER A 373 -17.73 -13.16 11.73
CA SER A 373 -17.03 -12.70 10.51
C SER A 373 -17.46 -11.31 10.01
N GLY A 374 -18.62 -10.80 10.45
CA GLY A 374 -19.08 -9.44 10.17
C GLY A 374 -18.60 -8.37 11.15
N ALA A 375 -17.93 -8.74 12.24
CA ALA A 375 -17.38 -7.76 13.19
C ALA A 375 -16.20 -6.99 12.57
N SER A 376 -16.04 -5.71 12.89
CA SER A 376 -14.93 -4.88 12.38
C SER A 376 -13.90 -4.50 13.45
N LEU A 377 -13.83 -5.30 14.52
CA LEU A 377 -12.94 -5.12 15.66
C LEU A 377 -11.71 -6.03 15.58
N GLY A 378 -10.65 -5.63 16.26
CA GLY A 378 -9.35 -6.31 16.21
C GLY A 378 -8.47 -5.84 15.04
N LEU A 379 -7.16 -6.09 15.16
CA LEU A 379 -6.18 -5.82 14.11
C LEU A 379 -6.30 -6.84 12.96
N ILE A 380 -6.54 -8.11 13.29
CA ILE A 380 -6.70 -9.21 12.35
C ILE A 380 -8.18 -9.37 12.04
N ARG A 381 -8.54 -9.19 10.77
CA ARG A 381 -9.93 -9.15 10.30
C ARG A 381 -10.15 -10.14 9.17
N HIS A 382 -11.40 -10.62 9.08
CA HIS A 382 -11.81 -11.53 8.04
C HIS A 382 -11.87 -10.81 6.70
N SER A 383 -11.36 -11.48 5.67
CA SER A 383 -11.65 -11.18 4.27
C SER A 383 -11.62 -12.51 3.49
N PRO A 384 -12.58 -12.78 2.60
CA PRO A 384 -12.58 -13.98 1.76
C PRO A 384 -11.28 -14.12 0.93
N GLY A 385 -10.80 -15.35 0.70
CA GLY A 385 -9.61 -15.62 -0.12
C GLY A 385 -8.26 -15.57 0.62
N HIS A 386 -8.28 -15.37 1.94
CA HIS A 386 -7.09 -15.27 2.79
C HIS A 386 -6.88 -16.54 3.63
N GLU A 387 -7.10 -17.72 3.05
CA GLU A 387 -6.96 -19.01 3.73
C GLU A 387 -5.51 -19.52 3.73
N GLY A 388 -4.69 -19.04 2.79
CA GLY A 388 -3.30 -19.49 2.60
C GLY A 388 -2.21 -18.46 2.88
N HIS A 389 -2.59 -17.21 3.15
CA HIS A 389 -1.68 -16.10 3.41
C HIS A 389 -2.32 -15.11 4.38
N ILE A 390 -1.48 -14.29 5.02
CA ILE A 390 -1.93 -13.04 5.63
C ILE A 390 -1.72 -11.90 4.64
N HIS A 391 -2.66 -10.96 4.61
CA HIS A 391 -2.51 -9.69 3.89
C HIS A 391 -2.33 -8.58 4.92
N VAL A 392 -1.14 -8.00 5.01
CA VAL A 392 -0.82 -6.92 5.94
C VAL A 392 -1.00 -5.58 5.25
N ARG A 393 -1.88 -4.71 5.76
CA ARG A 393 -2.00 -3.32 5.30
C ARG A 393 -1.39 -2.37 6.31
N PHE A 394 -0.45 -1.56 5.87
CA PHE A 394 0.16 -0.50 6.67
C PHE A 394 -0.69 0.77 6.66
N SER A 395 -0.67 1.52 7.75
CA SER A 395 -1.18 2.90 7.81
C SER A 395 -0.42 3.82 6.85
N CYS A 396 -0.95 5.01 6.59
CA CYS A 396 -0.22 6.03 5.83
C CYS A 396 1.03 6.46 6.60
N GLY A 397 2.16 6.50 5.91
CA GLY A 397 3.41 6.98 6.48
C GLY A 397 3.38 8.49 6.71
N PRO A 398 4.25 9.01 7.62
CA PRO A 398 4.30 10.44 7.91
C PRO A 398 4.74 11.31 6.72
N ALA A 399 5.46 10.72 5.76
CA ALA A 399 5.93 11.37 4.54
C ALA A 399 5.07 11.03 3.30
N GLU A 400 3.78 10.78 3.50
CA GLU A 400 2.84 10.37 2.43
C GLU A 400 1.61 11.28 2.44
N PRO A 401 1.74 12.57 2.04
CA PRO A 401 0.68 13.57 2.20
C PRO A 401 -0.58 13.30 1.38
N GLU A 402 -0.47 12.48 0.34
CA GLU A 402 -1.53 12.14 -0.62
C GLU A 402 -1.92 10.67 -0.52
N CYS A 403 -1.68 10.09 0.65
CA CYS A 403 -2.06 8.74 1.01
C CYS A 403 -3.49 8.70 1.56
N GLY A 404 -4.29 7.76 1.05
CA GLY A 404 -5.68 7.53 1.45
C GLY A 404 -5.88 6.18 2.15
N SER A 405 -6.95 6.10 2.93
CA SER A 405 -7.55 4.84 3.38
C SER A 405 -8.97 4.75 2.79
N LEU A 406 -9.50 3.52 2.73
CA LEU A 406 -10.90 3.28 2.37
C LEU A 406 -11.86 3.84 3.42
#